data_AF-A0A954WJG8-F1
#
_entry.id   AF-A0A954WJG8-F1
#
_cell.length_a   1.000
_cell.length_b   1.000
_cell.length_c   1.000
_cell.angle_alpha   90.00
_cell.angle_beta   90.00
_cell.angle_gamma   90.00
#
_symmetry.space_group_name_H-M   'P 1'
#
loop_
_entity.id
_entity.type
_entity.pdbx_description
1 polymer ?
#
loop_
_entity_poly.entity_id
_entity_poly.type
_entity_poly.pdbx_seq_one_letter_code
_entity_poly.pdbx_strand_id
1 'polypeptide(L)'
;RQIMDALRTEIEAGTCIVGLEPSCVATFRDELGNLFPRDEVANKLKRQTFLFSEFVHQHADKFDFPHLERRALVHGHCHHKSILGMEAEEKLFEQLGIEYDVVDSGCCGMAGSFGFEREKYDVSIACGERALLPAVREADARTLIVADGFSCREQVKQSTGRWPLHVAEVAQLAIQQRHHIPVYLPESFYASQRQSHKLSKKEIAVGLAGVAFGGWAAWSVWRRLSEHR
;
A
#
# COMPACT_ATOMS: atom_id res chain seq x y z
N ARG A 1 -11.54 22.94 4.45
CA ARG A 1 -11.34 23.41 5.85
C ARG A 1 -11.44 22.28 6.86
N GLN A 2 -12.41 21.36 6.75
CA GLN A 2 -12.60 20.22 7.68
C GLN A 2 -11.32 19.53 8.17
N ILE A 3 -10.37 19.16 7.30
CA ILE A 3 -9.09 18.53 7.71
C ILE A 3 -8.27 19.45 8.63
N MET A 4 -8.18 20.74 8.31
CA MET A 4 -7.46 21.72 9.12
C MET A 4 -8.12 21.93 10.49
N ASP A 5 -9.44 21.83 10.55
CA ASP A 5 -10.18 21.95 11.82
C ASP A 5 -10.07 20.66 12.64
N ALA A 6 -10.14 19.50 12.00
CA ALA A 6 -10.03 18.19 12.66
C ALA A 6 -8.62 17.93 13.22
N LEU A 7 -7.57 18.38 12.52
CA LEU A 7 -6.17 18.22 12.94
C LEU A 7 -5.60 19.46 13.61
N ARG A 8 -6.45 20.42 14.01
CA ARG A 8 -6.01 21.74 14.49
C ARG A 8 -5.04 21.63 15.66
N THR A 9 -5.35 20.79 16.63
CA THR A 9 -4.52 20.58 17.83
C THR A 9 -3.13 20.08 17.46
N GLU A 10 -3.02 19.09 16.59
CA GLU A 10 -1.77 18.50 16.13
C GLU A 10 -0.99 19.49 15.27
N ILE A 11 -1.66 20.23 14.39
CA ILE A 11 -1.06 21.30 13.59
C ILE A 11 -0.50 22.38 14.51
N GLU A 12 -1.26 22.85 15.50
CA GLU A 12 -0.83 23.87 16.45
C GLU A 12 0.33 23.37 17.34
N ALA A 13 0.34 22.09 17.71
CA ALA A 13 1.46 21.46 18.42
C ALA A 13 2.73 21.27 17.56
N GLY A 14 2.64 21.38 16.23
CA GLY A 14 3.76 21.15 15.32
C GLY A 14 4.07 19.66 15.11
N THR A 15 3.08 18.80 15.30
CA THR A 15 3.20 17.36 15.09
C THR A 15 3.46 17.05 13.61
N CYS A 16 4.43 16.17 13.35
CA CYS A 16 4.69 15.68 11.99
C CYS A 16 3.50 14.86 11.48
N ILE A 17 3.03 15.18 10.28
CA ILE A 17 1.97 14.46 9.57
C ILE A 17 2.63 13.60 8.50
N VAL A 18 2.63 12.28 8.71
CA VAL A 18 3.26 11.35 7.77
C VAL A 18 2.19 10.74 6.86
N GLY A 19 2.27 11.03 5.57
CA GLY A 19 1.41 10.46 4.54
C GLY A 19 2.07 9.26 3.86
N LEU A 20 1.27 8.21 3.63
CA LEU A 20 1.67 7.00 2.90
C LEU A 20 1.22 7.01 1.43
N GLU A 21 0.49 8.06 1.03
CA GLU A 21 -0.08 8.18 -0.29
C GLU A 21 0.42 9.50 -0.91
N PRO A 22 1.24 9.45 -1.98
CA PRO A 22 1.82 10.65 -2.56
C PRO A 22 0.79 11.65 -3.07
N SER A 23 -0.36 11.19 -3.59
CA SER A 23 -1.44 12.10 -3.98
C SER A 23 -2.02 12.88 -2.79
N CYS A 24 -2.23 12.22 -1.65
CA CYS A 24 -2.71 12.90 -0.43
C CYS A 24 -1.68 13.89 0.12
N VAL A 25 -0.40 13.53 0.11
CA VAL A 25 0.68 14.42 0.55
C VAL A 25 0.76 15.66 -0.36
N ALA A 26 0.63 15.48 -1.67
CA ALA A 26 0.62 16.58 -2.62
C ALA A 26 -0.55 17.56 -2.39
N THR A 27 -1.74 17.08 -2.02
CA THR A 27 -2.84 17.98 -1.64
C THR A 27 -2.44 18.90 -0.49
N PHE A 28 -1.73 18.42 0.53
CA PHE A 28 -1.30 19.27 1.65
C PHE A 28 -0.09 20.15 1.31
N ARG A 29 0.87 19.65 0.52
CA ARG A 29 2.11 20.36 0.21
C ARG A 29 1.98 21.37 -0.92
N ASP A 30 1.03 21.20 -1.82
CA ASP A 30 0.83 22.07 -2.98
C ASP A 30 -0.58 22.70 -2.99
N GLU A 31 -1.61 21.89 -3.22
CA GLU A 31 -2.97 22.37 -3.50
C GLU A 31 -3.57 23.21 -2.36
N LEU A 32 -3.38 22.79 -1.10
CA LEU A 32 -3.95 23.47 0.06
C LEU A 32 -3.40 24.89 0.21
N GLY A 33 -2.10 25.08 -0.06
CA GLY A 33 -1.47 26.40 -0.05
C GLY A 33 -1.99 27.30 -1.18
N ASN A 34 -2.30 26.72 -2.34
CA ASN A 34 -2.89 27.45 -3.46
C ASN A 34 -4.35 27.86 -3.18
N LEU A 35 -5.10 27.00 -2.48
CA LEU A 35 -6.49 27.28 -2.09
C LEU A 35 -6.60 28.27 -0.92
N PHE A 36 -5.65 28.25 0.02
CA PHE A 36 -5.66 29.06 1.24
C PHE A 36 -4.32 29.77 1.49
N PRO A 37 -3.87 30.67 0.59
CA PRO A 37 -2.51 31.20 0.60
C PRO A 37 -2.16 32.02 1.85
N ARG A 38 -3.16 32.63 2.49
CA ARG A 38 -3.00 33.47 3.69
C ARG A 38 -3.43 32.77 4.99
N ASP A 39 -3.80 31.50 4.93
CA ASP A 39 -4.23 30.76 6.12
C ASP A 39 -3.01 30.14 6.80
N GLU A 40 -2.77 30.52 8.06
CA GLU A 40 -1.59 30.06 8.80
C GLU A 40 -1.64 28.57 9.10
N VAL A 41 -2.83 28.02 9.34
CA VAL A 41 -3.01 26.59 9.62
C VAL A 41 -2.70 25.77 8.36
N ALA A 42 -3.16 26.22 7.18
CA ALA A 42 -2.82 25.61 5.90
C ALA A 42 -1.30 25.60 5.66
N ASN A 43 -0.66 26.75 5.86
CA ASN A 43 0.79 26.89 5.67
C ASN A 43 1.60 26.06 6.68
N LYS A 44 1.11 25.91 7.92
CA LYS A 44 1.74 25.06 8.92
C LYS A 44 1.58 23.58 8.56
N LEU A 45 0.37 23.15 8.19
CA LEU A 45 0.11 21.78 7.72
C LEU A 45 1.01 21.41 6.53
N LYS A 46 1.18 22.32 5.56
CA LYS A 46 2.11 22.13 4.44
C LYS A 46 3.54 21.81 4.90
N ARG A 47 4.08 22.57 5.86
CA ARG A 47 5.46 22.41 6.34
C ARG A 47 5.70 21.17 7.19
N GLN A 48 4.67 20.65 7.85
CA GLN A 48 4.76 19.48 8.72
C GLN A 48 4.31 18.18 8.04
N THR A 49 3.96 18.21 6.75
CA THR A 49 3.54 17.02 6.01
C THR A 49 4.73 16.40 5.29
N PHE A 50 4.96 15.12 5.54
CA PHE A 50 6.07 14.35 4.98
C PHE A 50 5.56 13.05 4.36
N LEU A 51 6.22 12.58 3.31
CA LEU A 51 6.19 11.17 2.96
C LEU A 51 6.87 10.34 4.06
N PHE A 52 6.58 9.03 4.11
CA PHE A 52 7.24 8.14 5.06
C PHE A 52 8.78 8.19 4.95
N SER A 53 9.29 8.11 3.73
CA SER A 53 10.71 8.20 3.39
C SER A 53 11.34 9.51 3.89
N GLU A 54 10.69 10.64 3.65
CA GLU A 54 11.12 11.96 4.09
C GLU A 54 11.14 12.07 5.61
N PHE A 55 10.11 11.54 6.28
CA PHE A 55 10.05 11.52 7.74
C PHE A 55 11.18 10.69 8.32
N VAL A 56 11.42 9.49 7.78
CA VAL A 56 12.55 8.64 8.20
C VAL A 56 13.87 9.38 8.01
N HIS A 57 14.08 9.98 6.84
CA HIS A 57 15.31 10.69 6.53
C HIS A 57 15.55 11.93 7.43
N GLN A 58 14.50 12.66 7.80
CA GLN A 58 14.64 13.91 8.57
C GLN A 58 14.57 13.72 10.09
N HIS A 59 13.87 12.70 10.57
CA HIS A 59 13.55 12.53 11.99
C HIS A 59 14.02 11.19 12.58
N ALA A 60 14.42 10.24 11.75
CA ALA A 60 14.94 8.94 12.17
C ALA A 60 16.24 8.58 11.41
N ASP A 61 17.04 9.59 11.04
CA ASP A 61 18.32 9.44 10.33
C ASP A 61 19.32 8.53 11.04
N LYS A 62 19.22 8.44 12.37
CA LYS A 62 20.05 7.58 13.24
C LYS A 62 19.50 6.16 13.40
N PHE A 63 18.34 5.84 12.85
CA PHE A 63 17.81 4.49 12.92
C PHE A 63 18.59 3.59 11.97
N ASP A 64 19.29 2.61 12.53
CA ASP A 64 20.07 1.63 11.78
C ASP A 64 19.14 0.53 11.25
N PHE A 65 18.72 0.68 9.99
CA PHE A 65 17.90 -0.34 9.34
C PHE A 65 18.75 -1.57 8.99
N PRO A 66 18.29 -2.79 9.32
CA PRO A 66 18.95 -3.99 8.82
C PRO A 66 18.96 -4.04 7.29
N HIS A 67 20.04 -4.50 6.68
CA HIS A 67 20.15 -4.58 5.23
C HIS A 67 19.29 -5.71 4.65
N LEU A 68 18.37 -5.37 3.75
CA LEU A 68 17.56 -6.31 2.98
C LEU A 68 18.22 -6.51 1.61
N GLU A 69 19.23 -7.39 1.54
CA GLU A 69 19.99 -7.71 0.30
C GLU A 69 19.09 -8.27 -0.82
N ARG A 70 18.42 -7.37 -1.54
CA ARG A 70 17.41 -7.65 -2.56
C ARG A 70 17.51 -6.61 -3.68
N ARG A 71 16.90 -6.96 -4.81
CA ARG A 71 16.61 -6.01 -5.89
C ARG A 71 15.19 -5.47 -5.77
N ALA A 72 14.98 -4.21 -6.12
CA ALA A 72 13.67 -3.59 -6.20
C ALA A 72 13.44 -2.94 -7.58
N LEU A 73 12.28 -3.20 -8.17
CA LEU A 73 11.75 -2.43 -9.28
C LEU A 73 10.76 -1.40 -8.71
N VAL A 74 11.06 -0.12 -8.87
CA VAL A 74 10.37 0.98 -8.18
C VAL A 74 9.57 1.80 -9.19
N HIS A 75 8.28 1.98 -8.92
CA HIS A 75 7.44 2.92 -9.66
C HIS A 75 7.24 4.21 -8.86
N GLY A 76 7.92 5.27 -9.28
CA GLY A 76 7.67 6.61 -8.76
C GLY A 76 6.27 7.11 -9.15
N HIS A 77 5.48 7.50 -8.15
CA HIS A 77 4.12 8.04 -8.33
C HIS A 77 4.15 9.30 -9.21
N CYS A 78 3.07 9.59 -9.95
CA CYS A 78 3.02 10.82 -10.74
C CYS A 78 3.21 12.08 -9.88
N HIS A 79 2.69 12.09 -8.65
CA HIS A 79 2.89 13.19 -7.69
C HIS A 79 4.30 13.23 -7.09
N HIS A 80 5.02 12.10 -7.02
CA HIS A 80 6.46 12.13 -6.73
C HIS A 80 7.18 12.89 -7.84
N LYS A 81 6.93 12.50 -9.09
CA LYS A 81 7.59 13.05 -10.27
C LYS A 81 7.29 14.53 -10.53
N SER A 82 6.10 15.00 -10.16
CA SER A 82 5.67 16.37 -10.46
C SER A 82 5.83 17.35 -9.30
N ILE A 83 5.76 16.90 -8.04
CA ILE A 83 5.62 17.80 -6.88
C ILE A 83 6.62 17.47 -5.75
N LEU A 84 6.81 16.19 -5.43
CA LEU A 84 7.42 15.80 -4.15
C LEU A 84 8.91 15.41 -4.24
N GLY A 85 9.34 14.82 -5.36
CA GLY A 85 10.64 14.16 -5.48
C GLY A 85 10.60 12.67 -5.17
N MET A 86 11.73 11.99 -5.36
CA MET A 86 11.98 10.56 -5.06
C MET A 86 13.25 10.37 -4.21
N GLU A 87 13.96 11.44 -3.90
CA GLU A 87 15.30 11.41 -3.31
C GLU A 87 15.29 10.77 -1.92
N ALA A 88 14.19 10.91 -1.17
CA ALA A 88 14.05 10.30 0.14
C ALA A 88 13.79 8.79 0.04
N GLU A 89 12.98 8.35 -0.94
CA GLU A 89 12.76 6.93 -1.23
C GLU A 89 14.08 6.25 -1.64
N GLU A 90 14.83 6.89 -2.53
CA GLU A 90 16.12 6.40 -3.02
C GLU A 90 17.13 6.23 -1.88
N LYS A 91 17.28 7.26 -1.03
CA LYS A 91 18.13 7.17 0.17
C LYS A 91 17.69 6.07 1.13
N LEU A 92 16.38 5.83 1.27
CA LEU A 92 15.90 4.75 2.12
C LEU A 92 16.26 3.38 1.52
N PHE A 93 16.19 3.20 0.20
CA PHE A 93 16.66 1.95 -0.42
C PHE A 93 18.17 1.74 -0.23
N GLU A 94 18.97 2.81 -0.35
CA GLU A 94 20.42 2.77 -0.07
C GLU A 94 20.69 2.36 1.39
N GLN A 95 19.99 2.97 2.36
CA GLN A 95 20.08 2.62 3.78
C GLN A 95 19.67 1.17 4.06
N LEU A 96 18.71 0.64 3.31
CA LEU A 96 18.28 -0.74 3.40
C LEU A 96 19.19 -1.72 2.65
N GLY A 97 20.26 -1.26 1.98
CA GLY A 97 21.13 -2.12 1.18
C GLY A 97 20.42 -2.77 -0.01
N ILE A 98 19.39 -2.13 -0.54
CA ILE A 98 18.59 -2.61 -1.68
C ILE A 98 19.16 -2.03 -2.96
N GLU A 99 19.45 -2.89 -3.94
CA GLU A 99 19.71 -2.45 -5.31
C GLU A 99 18.37 -2.12 -5.97
N TYR A 100 18.22 -0.95 -6.58
CA TYR A 100 16.93 -0.52 -7.12
C TYR A 100 17.02 0.01 -8.54
N ASP A 101 15.97 -0.25 -9.32
CA ASP A 101 15.75 0.27 -10.66
C ASP A 101 14.43 1.06 -10.66
N VAL A 102 14.48 2.37 -10.87
CA VAL A 102 13.28 3.21 -11.00
C VAL A 102 12.75 3.12 -12.43
N VAL A 103 11.51 2.69 -12.59
CA VAL A 103 10.88 2.59 -13.91
C VAL A 103 10.66 3.99 -14.48
N ASP A 104 11.26 4.26 -15.64
CA ASP A 104 11.00 5.46 -16.44
C ASP A 104 9.60 5.39 -17.05
N SER A 105 8.60 5.70 -16.22
CA SER A 105 7.18 5.66 -16.57
C SER A 105 6.52 7.01 -16.34
N GLY A 106 5.40 7.24 -17.02
CA GLY A 106 4.44 8.27 -16.63
C GLY A 106 3.57 7.82 -15.45
N CYS A 107 2.31 8.27 -15.46
CA CYS A 107 1.26 7.78 -14.57
C CYS A 107 1.00 6.27 -14.78
N CYS A 108 0.59 5.57 -13.73
CA CYS A 108 0.17 4.16 -13.81
C CYS A 108 -1.11 3.95 -14.63
N GLY A 109 -1.93 5.00 -14.81
CA GLY A 109 -3.20 4.96 -15.55
C GLY A 109 -4.45 4.93 -14.67
N MET A 110 -4.33 4.47 -13.42
CA MET A 110 -5.50 4.24 -12.56
C MET A 110 -6.14 5.53 -12.02
N ALA A 111 -5.33 6.47 -11.50
CA ALA A 111 -5.76 7.77 -10.99
C ALA A 111 -7.10 7.75 -10.19
N GLY A 112 -7.16 6.98 -9.11
CA GLY A 112 -8.37 6.83 -8.30
C GLY A 112 -9.42 5.97 -9.00
N SER A 113 -10.63 6.50 -9.18
CA SER A 113 -11.73 5.79 -9.85
C SER A 113 -11.62 5.79 -11.37
N PHE A 114 -10.79 6.67 -11.95
CA PHE A 114 -10.69 6.87 -13.40
C PHE A 114 -10.46 5.54 -14.15
N GLY A 115 -9.54 4.71 -13.65
CA GLY A 115 -9.20 3.44 -14.28
C GLY A 115 -10.26 2.34 -14.16
N PHE A 116 -11.31 2.54 -13.35
CA PHE A 116 -12.44 1.61 -13.24
C PHE A 116 -13.63 2.00 -14.11
N GLU A 117 -13.70 3.25 -14.57
CA GLU A 117 -14.78 3.72 -15.42
C GLU A 117 -14.70 3.04 -16.79
N ARG A 118 -15.82 2.49 -17.26
CA ARG A 118 -15.89 1.66 -18.48
C ARG A 118 -15.31 2.39 -19.69
N GLU A 119 -15.61 3.68 -19.81
CA GLU A 119 -15.21 4.55 -20.92
C GLU A 119 -13.72 4.91 -20.87
N LYS A 120 -13.07 4.75 -19.72
CA LYS A 120 -11.68 5.15 -19.46
C LYS A 120 -10.75 3.95 -19.22
N TYR A 121 -11.30 2.75 -19.05
CA TYR A 121 -10.56 1.53 -18.74
C TYR A 121 -9.44 1.28 -19.75
N ASP A 122 -9.74 1.32 -21.05
CA ASP A 122 -8.74 1.07 -22.10
C ASP A 122 -7.62 2.11 -22.08
N VAL A 123 -7.94 3.38 -21.76
CA VAL A 123 -6.95 4.46 -21.62
C VAL A 123 -6.07 4.23 -20.38
N SER A 124 -6.67 3.82 -19.26
CA SER A 124 -5.95 3.47 -18.03
C SER A 124 -4.96 2.32 -18.27
N ILE A 125 -5.42 1.23 -18.89
CA ILE A 125 -4.56 0.10 -19.25
C ILE A 125 -3.46 0.56 -20.21
N ALA A 126 -3.80 1.29 -21.26
CA ALA A 126 -2.82 1.81 -22.22
C ALA A 126 -1.74 2.67 -21.54
N CYS A 127 -2.09 3.49 -20.54
CA CYS A 127 -1.10 4.25 -19.77
C CYS A 127 -0.10 3.34 -19.05
N GLY A 128 -0.59 2.31 -18.34
CA GLY A 128 0.26 1.36 -17.64
C GLY A 128 1.13 0.52 -18.58
N GLU A 129 0.59 0.15 -19.74
CA GLU A 129 1.25 -0.66 -20.76
C GLU A 129 2.42 0.04 -21.46
N ARG A 130 2.57 1.36 -21.30
CA ARG A 130 3.69 2.11 -21.89
C ARG A 130 5.06 1.74 -21.32
N ALA A 131 5.12 1.40 -20.03
CA ALA A 131 6.40 1.12 -19.35
C ALA A 131 6.22 0.29 -18.07
N LEU A 132 5.27 0.67 -17.20
CA LEU A 132 5.13 0.07 -15.88
C LEU A 132 4.74 -1.41 -15.93
N LEU A 133 3.67 -1.74 -16.65
CA LEU A 133 3.14 -3.11 -16.67
C LEU A 133 4.10 -4.11 -17.36
N PRO A 134 4.73 -3.77 -18.51
CA PRO A 134 5.78 -4.60 -19.10
C PRO A 134 6.95 -4.84 -18.14
N ALA A 135 7.51 -3.78 -17.53
CA ALA A 135 8.65 -3.89 -16.62
C ALA A 135 8.35 -4.82 -15.43
N VAL A 136 7.13 -4.75 -14.87
CA VAL A 136 6.72 -5.64 -13.77
C VAL A 136 6.58 -7.09 -14.23
N ARG A 137 6.06 -7.35 -15.44
CA ARG A 137 5.93 -8.72 -15.96
C ARG A 137 7.27 -9.36 -16.31
N GLU A 138 8.24 -8.55 -16.70
CA GLU A 138 9.60 -8.99 -17.03
C GLU A 138 10.51 -9.13 -15.80
N ALA A 139 10.15 -8.50 -14.68
CA ALA A 139 10.93 -8.56 -13.46
C ALA A 139 11.05 -10.00 -12.91
N ASP A 140 12.27 -10.37 -12.48
CA ASP A 140 12.55 -11.62 -11.79
C ASP A 140 11.61 -11.80 -10.58
N ALA A 141 11.18 -13.03 -10.32
CA ALA A 141 10.25 -13.33 -9.23
C ALA A 141 10.81 -12.99 -7.84
N ARG A 142 12.13 -12.86 -7.68
CA ARG A 142 12.80 -12.45 -6.43
C ARG A 142 12.86 -10.93 -6.25
N THR A 143 12.61 -10.16 -7.32
CA THR A 143 12.63 -8.70 -7.29
C THR A 143 11.40 -8.18 -6.55
N LEU A 144 11.62 -7.28 -5.59
CA LEU A 144 10.57 -6.51 -4.93
C LEU A 144 9.92 -5.58 -5.95
N ILE A 145 8.60 -5.54 -6.02
CA ILE A 145 7.90 -4.50 -6.78
C ILE A 145 7.44 -3.44 -5.79
N VAL A 146 7.82 -2.18 -5.98
CA VAL A 146 7.55 -1.11 -5.02
C VAL A 146 6.77 0.04 -5.65
N ALA A 147 5.68 0.44 -5.02
CA ALA A 147 4.88 1.60 -5.40
C ALA A 147 4.10 2.14 -4.19
N ASP A 148 4.25 3.43 -3.89
CA ASP A 148 3.61 4.04 -2.71
C ASP A 148 2.16 4.47 -2.96
N GLY A 149 1.78 4.73 -4.21
CA GLY A 149 0.41 5.04 -4.56
C GLY A 149 -0.52 3.83 -4.50
N PHE A 150 -1.64 3.90 -3.76
CA PHE A 150 -2.65 2.84 -3.71
C PHE A 150 -3.19 2.51 -5.11
N SER A 151 -3.40 3.55 -5.93
CA SER A 151 -3.88 3.42 -7.31
C SER A 151 -2.84 2.71 -8.18
N CYS A 152 -1.56 3.02 -8.01
CA CYS A 152 -0.47 2.34 -8.71
C CYS A 152 -0.36 0.88 -8.30
N ARG A 153 -0.45 0.58 -6.99
CA ARG A 153 -0.44 -0.80 -6.50
C ARG A 153 -1.61 -1.61 -7.07
N GLU A 154 -2.82 -1.04 -7.08
CA GLU A 154 -3.98 -1.75 -7.62
C GLU A 154 -3.88 -1.96 -9.13
N GLN A 155 -3.40 -0.98 -9.89
CA GLN A 155 -3.15 -1.13 -11.32
C GLN A 155 -2.22 -2.31 -11.62
N VAL A 156 -1.07 -2.35 -10.94
CA VAL A 156 -0.10 -3.42 -11.16
C VAL A 156 -0.69 -4.77 -10.74
N LYS A 157 -1.39 -4.80 -9.60
CA LYS A 157 -2.02 -6.01 -9.07
C LYS A 157 -3.04 -6.60 -10.02
N GLN A 158 -3.97 -5.79 -10.52
CA GLN A 158 -5.03 -6.29 -11.40
C GLN A 158 -4.50 -6.70 -12.78
N SER A 159 -3.42 -6.07 -13.26
CA SER A 159 -2.93 -6.27 -14.63
C SER A 159 -1.75 -7.25 -14.74
N THR A 160 -1.07 -7.59 -13.64
CA THR A 160 0.14 -8.45 -13.67
C THR A 160 0.10 -9.61 -12.69
N GLY A 161 -0.79 -9.58 -11.68
CA GLY A 161 -0.82 -10.56 -10.59
C GLY A 161 0.29 -10.38 -9.54
N ARG A 162 1.29 -9.53 -9.77
CA ARG A 162 2.28 -9.12 -8.75
C ARG A 162 1.62 -8.17 -7.76
N TRP A 163 2.02 -8.19 -6.48
CA TRP A 163 1.48 -7.27 -5.48
C TRP A 163 2.57 -6.30 -5.05
N PRO A 164 2.58 -5.05 -5.55
CA PRO A 164 3.61 -4.12 -5.13
C PRO A 164 3.46 -3.76 -3.66
N LEU A 165 4.61 -3.54 -3.02
CA LEU A 165 4.73 -3.11 -1.64
C LEU A 165 4.82 -1.59 -1.57
N HIS A 166 4.32 -1.01 -0.49
CA HIS A 166 4.68 0.35 -0.09
C HIS A 166 6.11 0.35 0.48
N VAL A 167 6.88 1.43 0.33
CA VAL A 167 8.26 1.51 0.83
C VAL A 167 8.39 1.23 2.34
N ALA A 168 7.40 1.65 3.13
CA ALA A 168 7.31 1.30 4.56
C ALA A 168 7.17 -0.21 4.83
N GLU A 169 6.49 -0.96 3.96
CA GLU A 169 6.43 -2.43 4.05
C GLU A 169 7.80 -3.03 3.72
N VAL A 170 8.54 -2.47 2.77
CA VAL A 170 9.93 -2.88 2.48
C VAL A 170 10.86 -2.63 3.67
N ALA A 171 10.78 -1.45 4.29
CA ALA A 171 11.54 -1.15 5.51
C ALA A 171 11.17 -2.10 6.68
N GLN A 172 9.89 -2.47 6.78
CA GLN A 172 9.46 -3.45 7.78
C GLN A 172 9.99 -4.86 7.47
N LEU A 173 10.07 -5.30 6.21
CA LEU A 173 10.70 -6.57 5.85
C LEU A 173 12.15 -6.63 6.35
N ALA A 174 12.92 -5.55 6.18
CA ALA A 174 14.26 -5.43 6.74
C ALA A 174 14.28 -5.64 8.27
N ILE A 175 13.40 -4.95 9.00
CA ILE A 175 13.32 -5.09 10.47
C ILE A 175 12.90 -6.52 10.87
N GLN A 176 12.04 -7.15 10.07
CA GLN A 176 11.46 -8.46 10.34
C GLN A 176 12.30 -9.63 9.80
N GLN A 177 13.57 -9.43 9.42
CA GLN A 177 14.46 -10.49 8.91
C GLN A 177 14.52 -11.78 9.75
N ARG A 178 14.15 -11.72 11.04
CA ARG A 178 13.99 -12.91 11.89
C ARG A 178 12.86 -13.85 11.42
N HIS A 179 11.92 -13.35 10.66
CA HIS A 179 10.90 -14.11 9.97
C HIS A 179 11.40 -14.47 8.56
N HIS A 180 11.18 -15.70 8.14
CA HIS A 180 11.62 -16.17 6.82
C HIS A 180 10.86 -15.44 5.70
N ILE A 181 11.46 -14.38 5.15
CA ILE A 181 10.93 -13.65 4.01
C ILE A 181 11.03 -14.58 2.79
N PRO A 182 9.92 -14.82 2.07
CA PRO A 182 9.94 -15.63 0.85
C PRO A 182 10.99 -15.14 -0.14
N VAL A 183 11.76 -16.08 -0.68
CA VAL A 183 12.78 -15.78 -1.69
C VAL A 183 12.13 -15.34 -3.00
N TYR A 184 11.08 -16.05 -3.41
CA TYR A 184 10.28 -15.73 -4.58
C TYR A 184 8.97 -15.07 -4.16
N LEU A 185 8.55 -14.07 -4.94
CA LEU A 185 7.36 -13.26 -4.68
C LEU A 185 7.36 -12.75 -3.23
N PRO A 186 8.38 -11.95 -2.82
CA PRO A 186 8.53 -11.46 -1.45
C PRO A 186 7.28 -10.74 -0.93
N GLU A 187 6.48 -10.15 -1.80
CA GLU A 187 5.19 -9.55 -1.47
C GLU A 187 4.17 -10.51 -0.82
N SER A 188 4.33 -11.82 -1.03
CA SER A 188 3.46 -12.86 -0.47
C SER A 188 3.56 -12.94 1.06
N PHE A 189 4.63 -12.40 1.65
CA PHE A 189 4.77 -12.24 3.10
C PHE A 189 3.58 -11.47 3.70
N TYR A 190 3.17 -10.37 3.06
CA TYR A 190 2.02 -9.57 3.51
C TYR A 190 0.69 -10.12 3.02
N ALA A 191 0.64 -10.72 1.83
CA ALA A 191 -0.58 -11.32 1.31
C ALA A 191 -1.11 -12.45 2.23
N SER A 192 -0.21 -13.31 2.70
CA SER A 192 -0.55 -14.40 3.63
C SER A 192 -1.02 -13.88 4.99
N GLN A 193 -0.39 -12.83 5.53
CA GLN A 193 -0.83 -12.21 6.79
C GLN A 193 -2.22 -11.58 6.67
N ARG A 194 -2.50 -10.86 5.58
CA ARG A 194 -3.83 -10.23 5.34
C ARG A 194 -4.95 -11.28 5.19
N GLN A 195 -4.66 -12.44 4.60
CA GLN A 195 -5.62 -13.54 4.54
C GLN A 195 -5.81 -14.22 5.91
N SER A 196 -4.75 -14.38 6.69
CA SER A 196 -4.82 -14.99 8.02
C SER A 196 -5.69 -14.18 9.00
N HIS A 197 -5.72 -12.84 8.88
CA HIS A 197 -6.59 -11.97 9.67
C HIS A 197 -8.06 -12.06 9.26
N LYS A 198 -8.38 -12.30 7.98
CA LYS A 198 -9.75 -12.58 7.54
C LYS A 198 -10.26 -13.94 8.03
N LEU A 199 -9.38 -14.88 8.36
CA LEU A 199 -9.72 -16.23 8.83
C LEU A 199 -9.50 -16.42 10.34
N SER A 200 -9.67 -15.36 11.14
CA SER A 200 -9.49 -15.42 12.60
C SER A 200 -10.56 -16.28 13.30
N LYS A 201 -10.33 -17.60 13.29
CA LYS A 201 -10.62 -18.72 14.23
C LYS A 201 -11.94 -18.81 15.03
N LYS A 202 -12.65 -17.73 15.37
CA LYS A 202 -13.96 -17.83 16.05
C LYS A 202 -15.09 -18.23 15.09
N GLU A 203 -15.01 -17.80 13.83
CA GLU A 203 -16.10 -17.99 12.87
C GLU A 203 -16.14 -19.41 12.28
N ILE A 204 -14.98 -20.05 12.08
CA ILE A 204 -14.90 -21.43 11.56
C ILE A 204 -15.39 -22.45 12.61
N ALA A 205 -15.08 -22.24 13.90
CA ALA A 205 -15.53 -23.13 14.98
C ALA A 205 -17.06 -23.06 15.18
N VAL A 206 -17.65 -21.85 15.10
CA VAL A 206 -19.11 -21.66 15.16
C VAL A 206 -19.80 -22.27 13.92
N GLY A 207 -19.20 -22.11 12.73
CA GLY A 207 -19.73 -22.70 11.49
C GLY A 207 -19.78 -24.23 11.50
N LEU A 208 -18.72 -24.89 11.97
CA LEU A 208 -18.67 -26.36 12.03
C LEU A 208 -19.61 -26.95 13.10
N ALA A 209 -19.73 -26.31 14.27
CA ALA A 209 -20.64 -26.74 15.32
C ALA A 209 -22.13 -26.57 14.91
N GLY A 210 -22.45 -25.47 14.22
CA GLY A 210 -23.80 -25.20 13.72
C GLY A 210 -24.27 -26.21 12.67
N VAL A 211 -23.39 -26.62 11.75
CA VAL A 211 -23.70 -27.63 10.73
C VAL A 211 -23.90 -29.02 11.35
N ALA A 212 -23.07 -29.41 12.31
CA ALA A 212 -23.23 -30.69 13.01
C ALA A 212 -24.54 -30.76 13.81
N PHE A 213 -24.93 -29.67 14.49
CA PHE A 213 -26.17 -29.61 15.27
C PHE A 213 -27.42 -29.61 14.36
N GLY A 214 -27.38 -28.85 13.26
CA GLY A 214 -28.47 -28.83 12.28
C GLY A 214 -28.67 -30.17 11.59
N GLY A 215 -27.58 -30.86 11.23
CA GLY A 215 -27.62 -32.21 10.66
C GLY A 215 -28.19 -33.25 11.63
N TRP A 216 -27.79 -33.22 12.90
CA TRP A 216 -28.32 -34.13 13.92
C TRP A 216 -29.82 -33.89 14.19
N ALA A 217 -30.25 -32.63 14.29
CA ALA A 217 -31.64 -32.28 14.50
C ALA A 217 -32.52 -32.75 13.33
N ALA A 218 -32.12 -32.47 12.08
CA ALA A 218 -32.85 -32.90 10.89
C ALA A 218 -32.92 -34.43 10.77
N TRP A 219 -31.82 -35.14 11.04
CA TRP A 219 -31.80 -36.60 11.07
C TRP A 219 -32.72 -37.17 12.15
N SER A 220 -32.73 -36.58 13.35
CA SER A 220 -33.57 -37.03 14.47
C SER A 220 -35.07 -36.87 14.19
N VAL A 221 -35.45 -35.79 13.50
CA VAL A 221 -36.85 -35.53 13.09
C VAL A 221 -37.26 -36.50 11.98
N TRP A 222 -36.40 -36.70 10.97
CA TRP A 222 -36.64 -37.67 9.91
C TRP A 222 -36.82 -39.09 10.46
N ARG A 223 -35.97 -39.51 11.41
CA ARG A 223 -36.05 -40.84 12.04
C ARG A 223 -37.37 -41.06 12.78
N ARG A 224 -37.85 -40.07 13.54
CA ARG A 224 -39.15 -40.15 14.24
C ARG A 224 -40.33 -40.22 13.27
N LEU A 225 -40.25 -39.52 12.13
CA LEU A 225 -41.30 -39.54 11.11
C LEU A 225 -41.32 -40.87 10.33
N SER A 226 -40.17 -41.53 10.19
CA SER A 226 -40.08 -42.85 9.52
C SER A 226 -40.55 -44.02 10.37
N GLU A 227 -40.55 -43.91 11.71
CA GLU A 227 -40.99 -44.98 12.62
C GLU A 227 -42.54 -45.04 12.78
N HIS A 228 -43.27 -44.05 12.26
CA HIS A 228 -44.74 -43.96 12.34
C HIS A 228 -45.46 -44.14 10.98
N ARG A 229 -44.78 -44.71 9.98
CA ARG A 229 -45.37 -45.22 8.74
C ARG A 229 -45.27 -46.73 8.69
#